data_AF-A0A1E9ILH5-F1
#
_entry.id   AF-A0A1E9ILH5-F1
#
_cell.length_a   1.000
_cell.length_b   1.000
_cell.length_c   1.000
_cell.angle_alpha   90.00
_cell.angle_beta   90.00
_cell.angle_gamma   90.00
#
_symmetry.space_group_name_H-M   'P 1'
#
loop_
_entity.id
_entity.type
_entity.pdbx_description
1 polymer ?
#
loop_
_entity_poly.entity_id
_entity_poly.type
_entity_poly.pdbx_seq_one_letter_code
_entity_poly.pdbx_strand_id
1 'polypeptide(L)'
;MKKKLLLITTRKDMMVLYLEELIKIFEGYLEIFSCCLQEKNPEEIILEEADIVLVTSPYTFFLGRNRMKATSKVINLNFTFKKEKIEELKKLPVNTDVIACFDFSSSSHQAAFTLQEAGVDNLNIFPYYSGNPNLENKEIETAIISEYATEIPSKIKYIIDLGRRKISFATILDIVIKSNILDEVIEERIYNYFKDTAIPNGYLSYFYDGSSVVKMQLNTIINCIDYGIMILDNEYNIVNFNKKFIELFNLRGDITNFNLNELEISNEIKKIILENFSIKDQLFEIKEFQKRILLSKEKNK
;
A
#
# COMPACT_ATOMS: atom_id res chain seq x y z
N MET A 1 13.39 -22.49 13.05
CA MET A 1 13.30 -22.69 11.58
C MET A 1 12.66 -21.45 10.97
N LYS A 2 13.09 -21.04 9.77
CA LYS A 2 12.44 -19.92 9.06
C LYS A 2 11.05 -20.34 8.62
N LYS A 3 10.09 -19.41 8.64
CA LYS A 3 8.76 -19.68 8.07
C LYS A 3 8.85 -19.77 6.56
N LYS A 4 8.02 -20.64 5.97
CA LYS A 4 7.97 -20.87 4.52
C LYS A 4 6.89 -20.01 3.89
N LEU A 5 7.26 -19.18 2.92
CA LEU A 5 6.34 -18.39 2.10
C LEU A 5 6.29 -18.97 0.69
N LEU A 6 5.10 -19.36 0.25
CA LEU A 6 4.85 -19.79 -1.13
C LEU A 6 4.15 -18.69 -1.91
N LEU A 7 4.81 -18.18 -2.95
CA LEU A 7 4.22 -17.29 -3.95
C LEU A 7 3.55 -18.12 -5.06
N ILE A 8 2.26 -17.91 -5.29
CA ILE A 8 1.50 -18.53 -6.38
C ILE A 8 1.09 -17.43 -7.36
N THR A 9 1.52 -17.59 -8.60
CA THR A 9 1.23 -16.66 -9.69
C THR A 9 0.61 -17.39 -10.88
N THR A 10 -0.13 -16.67 -11.71
CA THR A 10 -0.62 -17.24 -12.97
C THR A 10 0.46 -17.25 -14.05
N ARG A 11 1.27 -16.19 -14.14
CA ARG A 11 2.28 -16.01 -15.20
C ARG A 11 3.70 -16.01 -14.66
N LYS A 12 4.63 -16.50 -15.47
CA LYS A 12 6.05 -16.64 -15.10
C LYS A 12 6.76 -15.31 -14.89
N ASP A 13 6.51 -14.33 -15.73
CA ASP A 13 7.08 -12.98 -15.59
C ASP A 13 6.66 -12.30 -14.28
N MET A 14 5.38 -12.44 -13.89
CA MET A 14 4.89 -11.98 -12.60
C MET A 14 5.50 -12.76 -11.44
N MET A 15 5.74 -14.07 -11.60
CA MET A 15 6.46 -14.89 -10.62
C MET A 15 7.86 -14.34 -10.36
N VAL A 16 8.62 -14.10 -11.43
CA VAL A 16 10.00 -13.60 -11.35
C VAL A 16 10.01 -12.22 -10.69
N LEU A 17 9.17 -11.29 -11.15
CA LEU A 17 9.07 -9.94 -10.59
C LEU A 17 8.77 -9.97 -9.08
N TYR A 18 7.72 -10.68 -8.65
CA TYR A 18 7.35 -10.67 -7.23
C TYR A 18 8.34 -11.46 -6.36
N LEU A 19 8.97 -12.51 -6.91
CA LEU A 19 10.02 -13.22 -6.18
C LEU A 19 11.24 -12.32 -5.92
N GLU A 20 11.67 -11.53 -6.91
CA GLU A 20 12.75 -10.54 -6.75
C GLU A 20 12.42 -9.52 -5.64
N GLU A 21 11.22 -8.95 -5.66
CA GLU A 21 10.79 -7.96 -4.67
C GLU A 21 10.67 -8.57 -3.26
N LEU A 22 10.19 -9.81 -3.14
CA LEU A 22 10.11 -10.53 -1.87
C LEU A 22 11.50 -10.85 -1.30
N ILE A 23 12.42 -11.34 -2.13
CA ILE A 23 13.79 -11.64 -1.71
C ILE A 23 14.47 -10.37 -1.21
N LYS A 24 14.34 -9.25 -1.93
CA LYS A 24 14.93 -7.96 -1.54
C LYS A 24 14.56 -7.54 -0.10
N ILE A 25 13.34 -7.83 0.35
CA ILE A 25 12.87 -7.47 1.69
C ILE A 25 13.16 -8.57 2.70
N PHE A 26 12.84 -9.82 2.37
CA PHE A 26 12.74 -10.91 3.34
C PHE A 26 13.89 -11.93 3.30
N GLU A 27 14.91 -11.72 2.47
CA GLU A 27 16.10 -12.58 2.45
C GLU A 27 16.70 -12.71 3.86
N GLY A 28 16.96 -13.94 4.28
CA GLY A 28 17.47 -14.21 5.63
C GLY A 28 16.37 -14.46 6.66
N TYR A 29 15.12 -14.02 6.44
CA TYR A 29 14.01 -14.15 7.39
C TYR A 29 12.99 -15.22 7.01
N LEU A 30 12.68 -15.33 5.71
CA LEU A 30 11.74 -16.30 5.18
C LEU A 30 12.44 -17.27 4.23
N GLU A 31 11.91 -18.48 4.16
CA GLU A 31 12.23 -19.42 3.09
C GLU A 31 11.18 -19.25 2.00
N ILE A 32 11.57 -18.68 0.86
CA ILE A 32 10.63 -18.24 -0.18
C ILE A 32 10.68 -19.21 -1.35
N PHE A 33 9.52 -19.74 -1.70
CA PHE A 33 9.33 -20.60 -2.87
C PHE A 33 8.26 -20.00 -3.77
N SER A 34 8.26 -20.39 -5.04
CA SER A 34 7.30 -19.88 -6.01
C SER A 34 6.76 -20.97 -6.92
N CYS A 35 5.55 -20.74 -7.43
CA CYS A 35 4.92 -21.57 -8.43
C CYS A 35 4.15 -20.71 -9.45
N CYS A 36 4.22 -21.12 -10.71
CA CYS A 36 3.50 -20.53 -11.82
C CYS A 36 2.44 -21.52 -12.33
N LEU A 37 1.18 -21.09 -12.37
CA LEU A 37 0.05 -21.94 -12.79
C LEU A 37 0.04 -22.22 -14.30
N GLN A 38 0.74 -21.42 -15.12
CA GLN A 38 0.96 -21.74 -16.53
C GLN A 38 1.98 -22.87 -16.74
N GLU A 39 2.87 -23.10 -15.76
CA GLU A 39 3.94 -24.11 -15.89
C GLU A 39 3.62 -25.41 -15.13
N LYS A 40 2.75 -25.37 -14.13
CA LYS A 40 2.41 -26.51 -13.28
C LYS A 40 0.92 -26.63 -13.07
N ASN A 41 0.44 -27.88 -13.05
CA ASN A 41 -0.93 -28.16 -12.63
C ASN A 41 -1.12 -27.76 -11.16
N PRO A 42 -2.29 -27.23 -10.77
CA PRO A 42 -2.55 -26.88 -9.38
C PRO A 42 -2.28 -28.03 -8.40
N GLU A 43 -2.56 -29.27 -8.80
CA GLU A 43 -2.38 -30.48 -7.99
C GLU A 43 -0.91 -30.78 -7.64
N GLU A 44 0.03 -30.34 -8.48
CA GLU A 44 1.48 -30.55 -8.29
C GLU A 44 2.11 -29.51 -7.34
N ILE A 45 1.35 -28.52 -6.89
CA ILE A 45 1.82 -27.48 -5.97
C ILE A 45 1.95 -28.07 -4.56
N ILE A 46 3.16 -28.00 -4.00
CA ILE A 46 3.44 -28.41 -2.63
C ILE A 46 2.95 -27.34 -1.67
N LEU A 47 1.71 -27.48 -1.21
CA LEU A 47 1.04 -26.55 -0.28
C LEU A 47 1.20 -26.98 1.19
N GLU A 48 1.56 -28.24 1.42
CA GLU A 48 1.55 -28.88 2.72
C GLU A 48 2.63 -28.36 3.66
N GLU A 49 3.62 -27.60 3.17
CA GLU A 49 4.70 -27.08 3.99
C GLU A 49 4.65 -25.56 4.20
N ALA A 50 3.84 -24.84 3.44
CA ALA A 50 3.80 -23.38 3.47
C ALA A 50 3.13 -22.85 4.75
N ASP A 51 3.79 -21.92 5.46
CA ASP A 51 3.19 -21.21 6.59
C ASP A 51 2.39 -19.99 6.09
N ILE A 52 2.86 -19.39 5.00
CA ILE A 52 2.21 -18.27 4.31
C ILE A 52 2.07 -18.62 2.83
N VAL A 53 0.86 -18.43 2.29
CA VAL A 53 0.59 -18.56 0.85
C VAL A 53 0.17 -17.19 0.32
N LEU A 54 0.98 -16.66 -0.59
CA LEU A 54 0.79 -15.37 -1.24
C LEU A 54 0.26 -15.60 -2.65
N VAL A 55 -0.97 -15.17 -2.91
CA VAL A 55 -1.65 -15.38 -4.20
C VAL A 55 -1.79 -14.07 -4.96
N THR A 56 -1.54 -14.06 -6.27
CA THR A 56 -1.72 -12.83 -7.10
C THR A 56 -3.14 -12.66 -7.64
N SER A 57 -4.04 -13.60 -7.34
CA SER A 57 -5.42 -13.57 -7.79
C SER A 57 -6.31 -14.31 -6.78
N PRO A 58 -7.44 -13.71 -6.34
CA PRO A 58 -8.37 -14.38 -5.42
C PRO A 58 -8.88 -15.72 -5.94
N TYR A 59 -8.97 -15.90 -7.27
CA TYR A 59 -9.41 -17.16 -7.88
C TYR A 59 -8.42 -18.30 -7.65
N THR A 60 -7.13 -17.99 -7.48
CA THR A 60 -6.09 -19.02 -7.29
C THR A 60 -6.09 -19.60 -5.88
N PHE A 61 -6.68 -18.90 -4.90
CA PHE A 61 -6.83 -19.40 -3.53
C PHE A 61 -7.65 -20.70 -3.47
N PHE A 62 -8.72 -20.80 -4.27
CA PHE A 62 -9.63 -21.95 -4.25
C PHE A 62 -9.00 -23.23 -4.82
N LEU A 63 -7.98 -23.12 -5.68
CA LEU A 63 -7.35 -24.26 -6.36
C LEU A 63 -6.58 -25.19 -5.41
N GLY A 64 -6.29 -24.75 -4.18
CA GLY A 64 -5.40 -25.45 -3.26
C GLY A 64 -5.90 -25.63 -1.84
N ARG A 65 -7.06 -25.07 -1.48
CA ARG A 65 -7.42 -24.89 -0.05
C ARG A 65 -7.40 -26.19 0.77
N ASN A 66 -7.87 -27.29 0.19
CA ASN A 66 -7.94 -28.59 0.87
C ASN A 66 -6.57 -29.26 1.09
N ARG A 67 -5.51 -28.79 0.44
CA ARG A 67 -4.14 -29.31 0.54
C ARG A 67 -3.22 -28.42 1.38
N MET A 68 -3.72 -27.28 1.85
CA MET A 68 -2.96 -26.38 2.71
C MET A 68 -2.96 -26.89 4.15
N LYS A 69 -1.88 -26.65 4.90
CA LYS A 69 -1.92 -26.81 6.37
C LYS A 69 -3.06 -25.96 6.93
N ALA A 70 -3.81 -26.48 7.90
CA ALA A 70 -4.91 -25.74 8.54
C ALA A 70 -4.45 -24.40 9.14
N THR A 71 -3.19 -24.30 9.55
CA THR A 71 -2.57 -23.10 10.13
C THR A 71 -2.05 -22.10 9.08
N SER A 72 -2.02 -22.48 7.79
CA SER A 72 -1.51 -21.63 6.71
C SER A 72 -2.26 -20.32 6.65
N LYS A 73 -1.52 -19.22 6.60
CA LYS A 73 -2.10 -17.88 6.40
C LYS A 73 -2.10 -17.57 4.91
N VAL A 74 -3.22 -17.09 4.39
CA VAL A 74 -3.32 -16.65 3.00
C VAL A 74 -3.30 -15.13 2.95
N ILE A 75 -2.57 -14.62 1.96
CA ILE A 75 -2.46 -13.20 1.66
C ILE A 75 -2.76 -13.05 0.18
N ASN A 76 -3.74 -12.21 -0.16
CA ASN A 76 -3.90 -11.76 -1.53
C ASN A 76 -2.89 -10.63 -1.78
N LEU A 77 -2.01 -10.82 -2.76
CA LEU A 77 -1.01 -9.84 -3.12
C LEU A 77 -1.70 -8.65 -3.77
N ASN A 78 -1.52 -7.49 -3.14
CA ASN A 78 -1.86 -6.22 -3.73
C ASN A 78 -0.58 -5.53 -4.22
N PHE A 79 -0.66 -4.89 -5.38
CA PHE A 79 0.46 -4.17 -5.96
C PHE A 79 0.23 -2.66 -5.98
N THR A 80 1.34 -1.94 -6.12
CA THR A 80 1.44 -0.49 -6.27
C THR A 80 2.50 -0.15 -7.33
N PHE A 81 2.78 1.13 -7.53
CA PHE A 81 3.71 1.63 -8.53
C PHE A 81 4.73 2.59 -7.89
N LYS A 82 5.74 2.99 -8.66
CA LYS A 82 6.69 4.01 -8.21
C LYS A 82 5.97 5.33 -7.94
N LYS A 83 6.37 6.01 -6.87
CA LYS A 83 5.83 7.30 -6.45
C LYS A 83 5.92 8.34 -7.57
N GLU A 84 7.06 8.40 -8.26
CA GLU A 84 7.27 9.29 -9.41
C GLU A 84 6.18 9.13 -10.49
N LYS A 85 5.79 7.88 -10.79
CA LYS A 85 4.76 7.59 -11.79
C LYS A 85 3.37 8.02 -11.34
N ILE A 86 3.06 7.89 -10.06
CA ILE A 86 1.81 8.43 -9.51
C ILE A 86 1.78 9.96 -9.60
N GLU A 87 2.89 10.62 -9.27
CA GLU A 87 2.98 12.08 -9.34
C GLU A 87 2.95 12.61 -10.80
N GLU A 88 3.40 11.83 -11.77
CA GLU A 88 3.18 12.13 -13.20
C GLU A 88 1.68 12.11 -13.56
N LEU A 89 0.93 11.09 -13.10
CA LEU A 89 -0.50 10.98 -13.36
C LEU A 89 -1.30 12.13 -12.75
N LYS A 90 -0.94 12.60 -11.55
CA LYS A 90 -1.59 13.72 -10.86
C LYS A 90 -1.49 15.06 -11.62
N LYS A 91 -0.53 15.18 -12.54
CA LYS A 91 -0.34 16.40 -13.35
C LYS A 91 -1.22 16.42 -14.61
N LEU A 92 -1.87 15.32 -14.94
CA LEU A 92 -2.78 15.26 -16.09
C LEU A 92 -4.03 16.12 -15.86
N PRO A 93 -4.69 16.59 -16.92
CA PRO A 93 -5.90 17.41 -16.80
C PRO A 93 -6.99 16.71 -15.97
N VAL A 94 -7.68 17.49 -15.14
CA VAL A 94 -8.80 17.01 -14.33
C VAL A 94 -9.91 16.47 -15.24
N ASN A 95 -10.57 15.39 -14.82
CA ASN A 95 -11.61 14.66 -15.55
C ASN A 95 -11.11 14.01 -16.86
N THR A 96 -9.84 13.64 -16.94
CA THR A 96 -9.35 12.85 -18.07
C THR A 96 -9.81 11.39 -17.92
N ASP A 97 -10.57 10.90 -18.90
CA ASP A 97 -10.97 9.50 -18.99
C ASP A 97 -9.79 8.65 -19.48
N VAL A 98 -9.45 7.59 -18.74
CA VAL A 98 -8.38 6.65 -19.06
C VAL A 98 -8.82 5.22 -18.78
N ILE A 99 -8.28 4.25 -19.53
CA ILE A 99 -8.47 2.83 -19.19
C ILE A 99 -7.26 2.26 -18.45
N ALA A 100 -7.48 1.46 -17.41
CA ALA A 100 -6.45 0.63 -16.81
C ALA A 100 -6.41 -0.71 -17.56
N CYS A 101 -5.39 -0.91 -18.39
CA CYS A 101 -5.27 -2.06 -19.28
C CYS A 101 -4.21 -3.05 -18.78
N PHE A 102 -4.68 -4.09 -18.10
CA PHE A 102 -3.87 -5.13 -17.48
C PHE A 102 -4.37 -6.51 -17.92
N ASP A 103 -3.51 -7.52 -17.81
CA ASP A 103 -3.71 -8.85 -18.42
C ASP A 103 -4.93 -9.61 -17.88
N PHE A 104 -5.37 -9.26 -16.67
CA PHE A 104 -6.53 -9.87 -16.04
C PHE A 104 -7.45 -8.78 -15.50
N SER A 105 -8.77 -9.01 -15.60
CA SER A 105 -9.79 -8.10 -15.06
C SER A 105 -9.53 -7.75 -13.59
N SER A 106 -9.12 -8.73 -12.77
CA SER A 106 -8.75 -8.49 -11.36
C SER A 106 -7.58 -7.52 -11.21
N SER A 107 -6.58 -7.59 -12.10
CA SER A 107 -5.45 -6.66 -12.12
C SER A 107 -5.86 -5.27 -12.61
N SER A 108 -6.75 -5.17 -13.61
CA SER A 108 -7.28 -3.88 -14.08
C SER A 108 -8.06 -3.16 -12.99
N HIS A 109 -8.90 -3.89 -12.24
CA HIS A 109 -9.64 -3.34 -11.09
C HIS A 109 -8.69 -2.91 -9.98
N GLN A 110 -7.74 -3.76 -9.63
CA GLN A 110 -6.76 -3.44 -8.61
C GLN A 110 -5.92 -2.21 -8.98
N ALA A 111 -5.48 -2.09 -10.24
CA ALA A 111 -4.74 -0.92 -10.70
C ALA A 111 -5.57 0.35 -10.56
N ALA A 112 -6.83 0.35 -11.02
CA ALA A 112 -7.72 1.50 -10.88
C ALA A 112 -7.90 1.91 -9.40
N PHE A 113 -8.16 0.94 -8.52
CA PHE A 113 -8.30 1.19 -7.09
C PHE A 113 -7.01 1.73 -6.45
N THR A 114 -5.87 1.09 -6.73
CA THR A 114 -4.56 1.51 -6.21
C THR A 114 -4.20 2.93 -6.62
N LEU A 115 -4.49 3.32 -7.87
CA LEU A 115 -4.20 4.67 -8.36
C LEU A 115 -5.08 5.71 -7.67
N GLN A 116 -6.37 5.43 -7.51
CA GLN A 116 -7.28 6.30 -6.76
C GLN A 116 -6.85 6.45 -5.30
N GLU A 117 -6.54 5.33 -4.64
CA GLU A 117 -6.03 5.33 -3.26
C GLU A 117 -4.73 6.12 -3.11
N ALA A 118 -3.87 6.14 -4.14
CA ALA A 118 -2.65 6.95 -4.16
C ALA A 118 -2.89 8.46 -4.45
N GLY A 119 -4.15 8.89 -4.54
CA GLY A 119 -4.57 10.28 -4.74
C GLY A 119 -4.61 10.73 -6.20
N VAL A 120 -4.73 9.82 -7.16
CA VAL A 120 -4.95 10.17 -8.57
C VAL A 120 -6.44 10.48 -8.80
N ASP A 121 -6.91 11.54 -8.16
CA ASP A 121 -8.33 11.94 -8.16
C ASP A 121 -8.70 12.78 -9.40
N ASN A 122 -7.69 13.23 -10.16
CA ASN A 122 -7.87 14.00 -11.38
C ASN A 122 -8.29 13.16 -12.59
N LEU A 123 -8.22 11.82 -12.51
CA LEU A 123 -8.51 10.90 -13.61
C LEU A 123 -9.76 10.08 -13.36
N ASN A 124 -10.56 9.86 -14.40
CA ASN A 124 -11.62 8.86 -14.40
C ASN A 124 -11.04 7.54 -14.93
N ILE A 125 -10.64 6.65 -14.03
CA ILE A 125 -9.92 5.42 -14.36
C ILE A 125 -10.91 4.25 -14.51
N PHE A 126 -11.04 3.72 -15.72
CA PHE A 126 -11.93 2.61 -16.04
C PHE A 126 -11.14 1.28 -16.19
N PRO A 127 -11.43 0.24 -15.40
CA PRO A 127 -10.80 -1.07 -15.59
C PRO A 127 -11.12 -1.65 -16.97
N TYR A 128 -10.11 -2.05 -17.74
CA TYR A 128 -10.34 -2.73 -19.01
C TYR A 128 -10.56 -4.23 -18.81
N TYR A 129 -11.70 -4.73 -19.29
CA TYR A 129 -12.04 -6.15 -19.43
C TYR A 129 -13.22 -6.31 -20.40
N SER A 130 -13.36 -7.51 -20.97
CA SER A 130 -14.46 -7.82 -21.90
C SER A 130 -15.82 -7.70 -21.21
N GLY A 131 -16.75 -6.95 -21.82
CA GLY A 131 -18.09 -6.75 -21.30
C GLY A 131 -18.20 -5.76 -20.14
N ASN A 132 -17.22 -4.86 -19.94
CA ASN A 132 -17.36 -3.79 -18.95
C ASN A 132 -18.46 -2.79 -19.40
N PRO A 133 -19.61 -2.71 -18.69
CA PRO A 133 -20.70 -1.82 -19.08
C PRO A 133 -20.32 -0.33 -18.98
N ASN A 134 -19.35 0.00 -18.12
CA ASN A 134 -18.90 1.40 -17.95
C ASN A 134 -18.07 1.91 -19.14
N LEU A 135 -17.64 1.03 -20.05
CA LEU A 135 -16.93 1.38 -21.28
C LEU A 135 -17.88 1.43 -22.49
N GLU A 136 -19.14 1.05 -22.33
CA GLU A 136 -20.13 1.14 -23.41
C GLU A 136 -20.30 2.60 -23.85
N ASN A 137 -20.20 2.84 -25.16
CA ASN A 137 -20.33 4.16 -25.78
C ASN A 137 -19.30 5.21 -25.32
N LYS A 138 -18.20 4.81 -24.68
CA LYS A 138 -17.08 5.71 -24.37
C LYS A 138 -15.99 5.62 -25.44
N GLU A 139 -15.52 6.78 -25.89
CA GLU A 139 -14.31 6.90 -26.71
C GLU A 139 -13.15 7.33 -25.80
N ILE A 140 -12.41 6.34 -25.30
CA ILE A 140 -11.21 6.57 -24.49
C ILE A 140 -9.99 6.25 -25.34
N GLU A 141 -9.10 7.23 -25.48
CA GLU A 141 -7.90 7.13 -26.31
C GLU A 141 -6.61 6.90 -25.51
N THR A 142 -6.69 6.92 -24.18
CA THR A 142 -5.54 6.81 -23.28
C THR A 142 -5.63 5.55 -22.43
N ALA A 143 -4.58 4.73 -22.46
CA ALA A 143 -4.45 3.55 -21.61
C ALA A 143 -3.29 3.71 -20.62
N ILE A 144 -3.55 3.32 -19.38
CA ILE A 144 -2.56 3.09 -18.35
C ILE A 144 -2.21 1.61 -18.35
N ILE A 145 -0.92 1.30 -18.45
CA ILE A 145 -0.40 -0.08 -18.49
C ILE A 145 0.71 -0.30 -17.44
N SER A 146 1.20 -1.54 -17.39
CA SER A 146 2.45 -1.91 -16.72
C SER A 146 3.40 -2.60 -17.70
N GLU A 147 4.67 -2.75 -17.32
CA GLU A 147 5.76 -3.34 -18.14
C GLU A 147 5.37 -4.61 -18.93
N TYR A 148 4.50 -5.46 -18.35
CA TYR A 148 4.11 -6.75 -18.93
C TYR A 148 2.74 -6.81 -19.61
N ALA A 149 2.12 -5.66 -19.91
CA ALA A 149 0.81 -5.65 -20.57
C ALA A 149 0.89 -6.27 -21.97
N THR A 150 0.12 -7.33 -22.20
CA THR A 150 0.17 -8.09 -23.47
C THR A 150 -0.91 -7.68 -24.47
N GLU A 151 -1.99 -7.06 -24.02
CA GLU A 151 -3.13 -6.70 -24.87
C GLU A 151 -3.56 -5.26 -24.59
N ILE A 152 -3.53 -4.42 -25.63
CA ILE A 152 -3.98 -3.03 -25.61
C ILE A 152 -5.03 -2.86 -26.72
N PRO A 153 -6.20 -2.25 -26.45
CA PRO A 153 -7.21 -2.03 -27.48
C PRO A 153 -6.70 -1.18 -28.63
N SER A 154 -7.07 -1.52 -29.87
CA SER A 154 -6.63 -0.81 -31.07
C SER A 154 -7.04 0.66 -31.15
N LYS A 155 -8.06 1.07 -30.39
CA LYS A 155 -8.54 2.46 -30.32
C LYS A 155 -7.68 3.37 -29.44
N ILE A 156 -6.71 2.83 -28.71
CA ILE A 156 -5.80 3.59 -27.84
C ILE A 156 -4.75 4.29 -28.68
N LYS A 157 -4.61 5.60 -28.48
CA LYS A 157 -3.61 6.46 -29.13
C LYS A 157 -2.46 6.81 -28.19
N TYR A 158 -2.74 6.92 -26.90
CA TYR A 158 -1.78 7.33 -25.89
C TYR A 158 -1.60 6.24 -24.83
N ILE A 159 -0.35 5.86 -24.58
CA ILE A 159 -0.01 4.85 -23.59
C ILE A 159 0.79 5.52 -22.47
N ILE A 160 0.32 5.35 -21.24
CA ILE A 160 1.02 5.73 -20.03
C ILE A 160 1.49 4.45 -19.35
N ASP A 161 2.79 4.17 -19.46
CA ASP A 161 3.40 3.02 -18.80
C ASP A 161 3.88 3.39 -17.39
N LEU A 162 3.30 2.73 -16.38
CA LEU A 162 3.71 2.88 -14.97
C LEU A 162 4.94 2.03 -14.61
N GLY A 163 5.42 1.22 -15.56
CA GLY A 163 6.57 0.36 -15.42
C GLY A 163 6.29 -0.87 -14.55
N ARG A 164 7.32 -1.29 -13.82
CA ARG A 164 7.27 -2.47 -12.93
C ARG A 164 6.30 -2.25 -11.78
N ARG A 165 5.42 -3.25 -11.57
CA ARG A 165 4.59 -3.34 -10.37
C ARG A 165 5.48 -3.57 -9.15
N LYS A 166 5.09 -2.97 -8.03
CA LYS A 166 5.72 -3.11 -6.71
C LYS A 166 4.73 -3.82 -5.80
N ILE A 167 5.19 -4.66 -4.89
CA ILE A 167 4.34 -5.20 -3.81
C ILE A 167 3.87 -4.03 -2.94
N SER A 168 2.57 -3.98 -2.65
CA SER A 168 1.97 -2.91 -1.84
C SER A 168 2.41 -3.00 -0.38
N PHE A 169 2.31 -1.85 0.28
CA PHE A 169 2.60 -1.71 1.69
C PHE A 169 1.75 -2.66 2.55
N ALA A 170 0.44 -2.70 2.31
CA ALA A 170 -0.47 -3.58 3.01
C ALA A 170 -0.06 -5.06 2.91
N THR A 171 0.35 -5.52 1.72
CA THR A 171 0.82 -6.90 1.54
C THR A 171 2.11 -7.18 2.30
N ILE A 172 3.08 -6.26 2.27
CA ILE A 172 4.34 -6.42 3.01
C ILE A 172 4.08 -6.46 4.52
N LEU A 173 3.21 -5.58 5.04
CA LEU A 173 2.78 -5.61 6.45
C LEU A 173 2.11 -6.93 6.83
N ASP A 174 1.19 -7.41 5.99
CA ASP A 174 0.51 -8.67 6.20
C ASP A 174 1.51 -9.84 6.32
N ILE A 175 2.52 -9.88 5.45
CA ILE A 175 3.58 -10.89 5.49
C ILE A 175 4.34 -10.79 6.82
N VAL A 176 4.79 -9.59 7.20
CA VAL A 176 5.56 -9.35 8.43
C VAL A 176 4.77 -9.77 9.67
N ILE A 177 3.51 -9.35 9.78
CA ILE A 177 2.64 -9.66 10.93
C ILE A 177 2.37 -11.16 11.00
N LYS A 178 1.97 -11.80 9.89
CA LYS A 178 1.67 -13.24 9.85
C LYS A 178 2.91 -14.10 10.04
N SER A 179 4.08 -13.60 9.68
CA SER A 179 5.35 -14.30 9.87
C SER A 179 5.99 -14.03 11.25
N ASN A 180 5.64 -12.95 11.93
CA ASN A 180 6.22 -12.55 13.23
C ASN A 180 7.75 -12.41 13.14
N ILE A 181 8.22 -11.67 12.13
CA ILE A 181 9.65 -11.46 11.81
C ILE A 181 10.08 -9.99 11.95
N LEU A 182 9.22 -9.13 12.51
CA LEU A 182 9.49 -7.70 12.61
C LEU A 182 10.66 -7.45 13.57
N ASP A 183 11.72 -6.85 13.03
CA ASP A 183 12.90 -6.36 13.75
C ASP A 183 13.47 -5.13 13.03
N GLU A 184 14.51 -4.52 13.60
CA GLU A 184 15.12 -3.29 13.08
C GLU A 184 15.62 -3.42 11.61
N VAL A 185 16.08 -4.61 11.22
CA VAL A 185 16.60 -4.85 9.86
C VAL A 185 15.46 -4.96 8.85
N ILE A 186 14.40 -5.70 9.19
CA ILE A 186 13.18 -5.77 8.35
C ILE A 186 12.53 -4.38 8.25
N GLU A 187 12.49 -3.63 9.34
CA GLU A 187 12.01 -2.25 9.36
C GLU A 187 12.79 -1.36 8.39
N GLU A 188 14.13 -1.38 8.43
CA GLU A 188 14.97 -0.60 7.51
C GLU A 188 14.75 -1.01 6.05
N ARG A 189 14.63 -2.31 5.77
CA ARG A 189 14.38 -2.80 4.41
C ARG A 189 13.03 -2.37 3.86
N ILE A 190 11.99 -2.40 4.69
CA ILE A 190 10.65 -1.90 4.32
C ILE A 190 10.73 -0.40 4.07
N TYR A 191 11.40 0.37 4.94
CA TYR A 191 11.60 1.81 4.74
C TYR A 191 12.30 2.12 3.42
N ASN A 192 13.41 1.46 3.14
CA ASN A 192 14.17 1.65 1.90
C ASN A 192 13.37 1.23 0.66
N TYR A 193 12.52 0.22 0.79
CA TYR A 193 11.63 -0.21 -0.28
C TYR A 193 10.53 0.81 -0.59
N PHE A 194 9.96 1.44 0.44
CA PHE A 194 8.85 2.39 0.26
C PHE A 194 9.26 3.84 0.02
N LYS A 195 10.55 4.16 0.11
CA LYS A 195 11.08 5.49 -0.19
C LYS A 195 10.74 5.98 -1.60
N ASP A 196 10.68 5.09 -2.59
CA ASP A 196 10.39 5.40 -4.00
C ASP A 196 9.06 4.79 -4.50
N THR A 197 8.30 4.15 -3.62
CA THR A 197 7.08 3.41 -3.95
C THR A 197 5.85 4.13 -3.39
N ALA A 198 4.77 4.20 -4.17
CA ALA A 198 3.56 4.88 -3.75
C ALA A 198 2.82 4.12 -2.63
N ILE A 199 2.39 4.87 -1.63
CA ILE A 199 1.61 4.38 -0.49
C ILE A 199 0.22 5.05 -0.54
N PRO A 200 -0.89 4.31 -0.36
CA PRO A 200 -2.25 4.88 -0.32
C PRO A 200 -2.42 6.06 0.63
N ASN A 201 -3.15 7.11 0.27
CA ASN A 201 -3.41 8.25 1.17
C ASN A 201 -4.12 7.84 2.48
N GLY A 202 -4.95 6.79 2.46
CA GLY A 202 -5.74 6.31 3.60
C GLY A 202 -5.09 5.21 4.44
N TYR A 203 -3.79 4.92 4.29
CA TYR A 203 -3.20 3.74 4.95
C TYR A 203 -3.23 3.80 6.48
N LEU A 204 -3.42 4.98 7.09
CA LEU A 204 -3.48 5.14 8.54
C LEU A 204 -4.51 4.18 9.16
N SER A 205 -5.61 3.92 8.47
CA SER A 205 -6.63 2.91 8.82
C SER A 205 -6.06 1.51 9.12
N TYR A 206 -5.01 1.07 8.40
CA TYR A 206 -4.36 -0.24 8.64
C TYR A 206 -3.66 -0.34 10.00
N PHE A 207 -3.31 0.79 10.62
CA PHE A 207 -2.68 0.82 11.95
C PHE A 207 -3.72 0.77 13.08
N TYR A 208 -5.00 0.96 12.77
CA TYR A 208 -6.06 1.02 13.78
C TYR A 208 -6.68 -0.35 14.10
N ASP A 209 -6.85 -1.22 13.09
CA ASP A 209 -7.56 -2.51 13.21
C ASP A 209 -6.73 -3.69 13.77
N GLY A 210 -5.43 -3.49 14.04
CA GLY A 210 -4.54 -4.50 14.63
C GLY A 210 -4.53 -4.49 16.17
N SER A 211 -4.34 -5.65 16.79
CA SER A 211 -4.18 -5.76 18.26
C SER A 211 -2.99 -4.92 18.79
N SER A 212 -3.07 -4.51 20.05
CA SER A 212 -2.17 -3.56 20.73
C SER A 212 -0.67 -3.85 20.66
N VAL A 213 -0.26 -5.08 20.34
CA VAL A 213 1.15 -5.48 20.25
C VAL A 213 1.76 -5.14 18.88
N VAL A 214 0.97 -5.12 17.81
CA VAL A 214 1.40 -4.66 16.48
C VAL A 214 1.54 -3.13 16.44
N LYS A 215 0.79 -2.42 17.29
CA LYS A 215 0.70 -0.94 17.33
C LYS A 215 1.99 -0.21 17.73
N MET A 216 2.90 -0.87 18.45
CA MET A 216 4.13 -0.23 19.00
C MET A 216 5.39 -0.56 18.17
N GLN A 217 5.36 -1.59 17.33
CA GLN A 217 6.52 -2.04 16.54
C GLN A 217 6.54 -1.51 15.10
N LEU A 218 5.52 -0.75 14.66
CA LEU A 218 5.46 -0.21 13.31
C LEU A 218 5.92 1.28 13.22
N ASN A 219 6.64 1.80 14.22
CA ASN A 219 7.11 3.21 14.23
C ASN A 219 7.95 3.57 12.99
N THR A 220 8.79 2.66 12.51
CA THR A 220 9.60 2.86 11.30
C THR A 220 8.78 2.83 10.01
N ILE A 221 7.64 2.16 10.05
CA ILE A 221 6.73 2.00 8.93
C ILE A 221 5.88 3.28 8.75
N ILE A 222 5.53 3.97 9.85
CA ILE A 222 4.98 5.33 9.81
C ILE A 222 6.03 6.36 9.31
N ASN A 223 7.33 6.08 9.42
CA ASN A 223 8.40 6.95 8.89
C ASN A 223 8.55 6.90 7.37
N CYS A 224 7.95 5.94 6.68
CA CYS A 224 8.00 5.84 5.21
C CYS A 224 7.22 6.94 4.49
N ILE A 225 6.52 7.77 5.25
CA ILE A 225 5.54 8.73 4.76
C ILE A 225 6.14 10.14 4.76
N ASP A 226 5.85 10.91 3.71
CA ASP A 226 6.37 12.27 3.55
C ASP A 226 5.67 13.33 4.43
N TYR A 227 4.52 13.01 5.01
CA TYR A 227 3.77 13.86 5.95
C TYR A 227 3.93 13.41 7.41
N GLY A 228 3.80 14.37 8.33
CA GLY A 228 3.89 14.11 9.76
C GLY A 228 2.65 13.41 10.30
N ILE A 229 2.87 12.39 11.13
CA ILE A 229 1.82 11.59 11.76
C ILE A 229 2.03 11.62 13.26
N MET A 230 0.93 11.80 13.98
CA MET A 230 0.83 11.70 15.42
C MET A 230 -0.47 10.98 15.76
N ILE A 231 -0.38 9.98 16.63
CA ILE A 231 -1.49 9.18 17.11
C ILE A 231 -1.66 9.48 18.60
N LEU A 232 -2.90 9.82 18.98
CA LEU A 232 -3.27 10.14 20.35
C LEU A 232 -4.21 9.07 20.91
N ASP A 233 -4.16 8.84 22.23
CA ASP A 233 -5.19 8.10 22.95
C ASP A 233 -6.41 8.98 23.27
N ASN A 234 -7.38 8.40 23.99
CA ASN A 234 -8.61 9.10 24.39
C ASN A 234 -8.36 10.25 25.39
N GLU A 235 -7.19 10.29 26.03
CA GLU A 235 -6.76 11.32 26.99
C GLU A 235 -5.81 12.35 26.34
N TYR A 236 -5.61 12.26 25.02
CA TYR A 236 -4.68 13.08 24.23
C TYR A 236 -3.20 12.85 24.58
N ASN A 237 -2.85 11.70 25.13
CA ASN A 237 -1.46 11.29 25.26
C ASN A 237 -0.97 10.73 23.93
N ILE A 238 0.28 11.02 23.60
CA ILE A 238 0.89 10.59 22.34
C ILE A 238 1.25 9.12 22.44
N VAL A 239 0.52 8.31 21.70
CA VAL A 239 0.75 6.87 21.59
C VAL A 239 1.85 6.59 20.57
N ASN A 240 1.91 7.38 19.49
CA ASN A 240 2.86 7.16 18.41
C ASN A 240 3.06 8.43 17.56
N PHE A 241 4.20 8.52 16.88
CA PHE A 241 4.50 9.59 15.93
C PHE A 241 5.59 9.14 14.95
N ASN A 242 5.69 9.82 13.80
CA ASN A 242 6.79 9.59 12.85
C ASN A 242 7.85 10.70 12.87
N LYS A 243 9.00 10.41 12.28
CA LYS A 243 10.13 11.32 12.09
C LYS A 243 9.71 12.58 11.35
N LYS A 244 8.79 12.48 10.37
CA LYS A 244 8.26 13.67 9.69
C LYS A 244 7.49 14.60 10.59
N PHE A 245 6.76 14.11 11.58
CA PHE A 245 6.10 14.94 12.58
C PHE A 245 7.12 15.70 13.42
N ILE A 246 8.15 15.01 13.91
CA ILE A 246 9.26 15.61 14.66
C ILE A 246 9.98 16.68 13.83
N GLU A 247 10.29 16.40 12.56
CA GLU A 247 10.91 17.35 11.62
C GLU A 247 10.02 18.57 11.33
N LEU A 248 8.71 18.36 11.10
CA LEU A 248 7.76 19.44 10.80
C LEU A 248 7.66 20.46 11.94
N PHE A 249 7.71 19.97 13.18
CA PHE A 249 7.55 20.76 14.41
C PHE A 249 8.87 21.05 15.14
N ASN A 250 10.03 20.65 14.60
CA ASN A 250 11.35 20.80 15.23
C ASN A 250 11.40 20.27 16.68
N LEU A 251 10.67 19.20 16.95
CA LEU A 251 10.65 18.56 18.28
C LEU A 251 11.95 17.79 18.49
N ARG A 252 12.30 17.51 19.75
CA ARG A 252 13.52 16.77 20.10
C ARG A 252 13.20 15.62 21.05
N GLY A 253 13.79 14.46 20.77
CA GLY A 253 13.66 13.28 21.62
C GLY A 253 12.41 12.45 21.32
N ASP A 254 12.21 11.43 22.14
CA ASP A 254 11.00 10.61 22.14
C ASP A 254 9.90 11.34 22.91
N ILE A 255 8.76 11.58 22.26
CA ILE A 255 7.59 12.27 22.82
C ILE A 255 6.47 11.28 23.20
N THR A 256 6.75 9.98 23.21
CA THR A 256 5.79 8.94 23.60
C THR A 256 5.33 9.17 25.04
N ASN A 257 4.02 9.02 25.29
CA ASN A 257 3.32 9.27 26.56
C ASN A 257 3.27 10.74 27.02
N PHE A 258 3.77 11.70 26.23
CA PHE A 258 3.58 13.11 26.54
C PHE A 258 2.12 13.48 26.23
N ASN A 259 1.53 14.36 27.03
CA ASN A 259 0.23 14.90 26.69
C ASN A 259 0.37 15.93 25.57
N LEU A 260 -0.58 15.97 24.62
CA LEU A 260 -0.59 16.95 23.53
C LEU A 260 -0.42 18.40 24.04
N ASN A 261 -0.97 18.70 25.21
CA ASN A 261 -0.87 20.03 25.81
C ASN A 261 0.56 20.38 26.24
N GLU A 262 1.40 19.39 26.55
CA GLU A 262 2.79 19.54 26.98
C GLU A 262 3.76 19.74 25.80
N LEU A 263 3.34 19.41 24.57
CA LEU A 263 4.16 19.64 23.39
C LEU A 263 4.32 21.13 23.10
N GLU A 264 5.53 21.54 22.73
CA GLU A 264 5.82 22.89 22.22
C GLU A 264 5.39 23.06 20.75
N ILE A 265 4.12 22.79 20.46
CA ILE A 265 3.48 23.05 19.16
C ILE A 265 2.48 24.21 19.27
N SER A 266 2.17 24.81 18.11
CA SER A 266 1.21 25.91 17.98
C SER A 266 -0.09 25.67 18.75
N ASN A 267 -0.56 26.68 19.47
CA ASN A 267 -1.85 26.62 20.16
C ASN A 267 -3.02 26.55 19.17
N GLU A 268 -2.88 27.14 17.97
CA GLU A 268 -3.86 27.01 16.89
C GLU A 268 -4.00 25.54 16.46
N ILE A 269 -2.88 24.83 16.33
CA ILE A 269 -2.86 23.40 15.99
C ILE A 269 -3.47 22.55 17.10
N LYS A 270 -3.06 22.77 18.36
CA LYS A 270 -3.62 22.05 19.51
C LYS A 270 -5.14 22.18 19.54
N LYS A 271 -5.66 23.39 19.33
CA LYS A 271 -7.11 23.64 19.31
C LYS A 271 -7.82 22.81 18.23
N ILE A 272 -7.29 22.80 16.99
CA ILE A 272 -7.84 22.00 15.89
C ILE A 272 -7.82 20.49 16.23
N ILE A 273 -6.74 20.01 16.86
CA ILE A 273 -6.59 18.61 17.27
C ILE A 273 -7.50 18.25 18.46
N LEU A 274 -7.86 19.20 19.33
CA LEU A 274 -8.77 18.98 20.45
C LEU A 274 -10.26 19.11 20.05
N GLU A 275 -10.57 19.71 18.89
CA GLU A 275 -11.94 19.93 18.46
C GLU A 275 -12.68 18.63 18.10
N ASN A 276 -13.97 18.52 18.40
CA ASN A 276 -14.64 17.22 18.42
C ASN A 276 -15.16 16.72 17.05
N PHE A 277 -14.51 17.08 15.93
CA PHE A 277 -14.88 16.72 14.56
C PHE A 277 -13.72 16.11 13.76
N SER A 278 -14.06 15.39 12.69
CA SER A 278 -13.10 14.87 11.71
C SER A 278 -12.81 15.90 10.62
N ILE A 279 -11.57 15.94 10.16
CA ILE A 279 -11.06 16.86 9.14
C ILE A 279 -10.38 16.03 8.06
N LYS A 280 -10.60 16.34 6.78
CA LYS A 280 -9.88 15.71 5.68
C LYS A 280 -9.30 16.78 4.77
N ASP A 281 -8.00 16.72 4.56
CA ASP A 281 -7.21 17.54 3.63
C ASP A 281 -7.52 19.05 3.75
N GLN A 282 -7.67 19.55 4.97
CA GLN A 282 -7.96 20.96 5.21
C GLN A 282 -6.66 21.74 5.40
N LEU A 283 -6.50 22.80 4.61
CA LEU A 283 -5.35 23.67 4.68
C LEU A 283 -5.50 24.69 5.81
N PHE A 284 -4.56 24.70 6.74
CA PHE A 284 -4.46 25.68 7.81
C PHE A 284 -3.22 26.54 7.63
N GLU A 285 -3.39 27.85 7.77
CA GLU A 285 -2.28 28.80 7.83
C GLU A 285 -1.94 29.05 9.29
N ILE A 286 -0.81 28.50 9.74
CA ILE A 286 -0.34 28.64 11.12
C ILE A 286 0.43 29.95 11.20
N LYS A 287 -0.19 30.96 11.82
CA LYS A 287 0.36 32.33 11.84
C LYS A 287 1.69 32.40 12.57
N GLU A 288 1.85 31.58 13.61
CA GLU A 288 3.02 31.55 14.49
C GLU A 288 4.31 31.12 13.76
N PHE A 289 4.19 30.33 12.69
CA PHE A 289 5.35 29.84 11.91
C PHE A 289 5.33 30.30 10.44
N GLN A 290 4.34 31.10 10.02
CA GLN A 290 4.08 31.46 8.61
C GLN A 290 4.10 30.23 7.68
N LYS A 291 3.62 29.09 8.17
CA LYS A 291 3.57 27.83 7.44
C LYS A 291 2.13 27.48 7.12
N ARG A 292 1.92 26.90 5.94
CA ARG A 292 0.65 26.27 5.59
C ARG A 292 0.79 24.77 5.81
N ILE A 293 -0.14 24.19 6.57
CA ILE A 293 -0.15 22.76 6.89
C ILE A 293 -1.46 22.18 6.35
N LEU A 294 -1.35 21.12 5.56
CA LEU A 294 -2.49 20.30 5.19
C LEU A 294 -2.72 19.30 6.33
N LEU A 295 -3.90 19.34 6.96
CA LEU A 295 -4.21 18.51 8.11
C LEU A 295 -5.43 17.63 7.82
N SER A 296 -5.26 16.34 8.11
CA SER A 296 -6.31 15.34 8.15
C SER A 296 -6.36 14.76 9.56
N LYS A 297 -7.57 14.73 10.13
CA LYS A 297 -7.87 14.21 11.46
C LYS A 297 -9.06 13.29 11.35
N GLU A 298 -8.83 12.02 11.57
CA GLU A 298 -9.90 11.04 11.70
C GLU A 298 -10.26 10.89 13.18
N LYS A 299 -11.56 10.94 13.46
CA LYS A 299 -12.10 10.76 14.81
C LYS A 299 -12.79 9.40 14.83
N ASN A 300 -12.22 8.45 15.54
CA ASN A 300 -12.84 7.14 15.68
C ASN A 300 -14.03 7.23 16.65
N LYS A 301 -15.14 6.60 16.26
CA LYS A 301 -16.31 6.38 17.11
C LYS A 301 -16.05 5.25 18.09
#